data_AF-A0A3N4IZ70-F1
#
_entry.id   AF-A0A3N4IZ70-F1
#
_cell.length_a   1.000
_cell.length_b   1.000
_cell.length_c   1.000
_cell.angle_alpha   90.00
_cell.angle_beta   90.00
_cell.angle_gamma   90.00
#
_symmetry.space_group_name_H-M   'P 1'
#
loop_
_entity.id
_entity.type
_entity.pdbx_description
1 polymer ?
#
loop_
_entity_poly.entity_id
_entity_poly.type
_entity_poly.pdbx_seq_one_letter_code
_entity_poly.pdbx_strand_id
1 'polypeptide(L)'
;MAALSAEQMDVSPTPCAPETPLPSGPRDMHYFLSHGLEGVGYQKYRDTRSFTSAIESQADELFSGNLNSGQYAVFSLVTQTKLATIDRIRNSRLKGLRFLYLQDEETLIVKITPGPVHEVASQEFAYLIKKKAARMGLESALGLMGATTYQGIGSQKQADCALKPWLPRPRKTDWPTLVIECGL
;
A
#
# COMPACT_ATOMS: atom_id res chain seq x y z
N MET A 1 -27.53 -62.58 27.12
CA MET A 1 -27.22 -61.76 25.95
C MET A 1 -26.21 -60.71 26.37
N ALA A 2 -24.99 -60.79 25.83
CA ALA A 2 -23.85 -59.97 26.23
C ALA A 2 -23.94 -58.56 25.63
N ALA A 3 -23.59 -57.54 26.43
CA ALA A 3 -23.45 -56.17 25.98
C ALA A 3 -22.05 -55.98 25.36
N LEU A 4 -22.01 -55.47 24.12
CA LEU A 4 -20.79 -55.12 23.41
C LEU A 4 -20.27 -53.77 23.91
N SER A 5 -18.99 -53.75 24.29
CA SER A 5 -18.23 -52.58 24.71
C SER A 5 -17.77 -51.80 23.48
N ALA A 6 -17.95 -50.47 23.47
CA ALA A 6 -17.46 -49.61 22.40
C ALA A 6 -15.95 -49.34 22.58
N GLU A 7 -15.16 -49.68 21.57
CA GLU A 7 -13.74 -49.30 21.48
C GLU A 7 -13.61 -47.78 21.26
N GLN A 8 -12.78 -47.15 22.08
CA GLN A 8 -12.41 -45.75 21.98
C GLN A 8 -11.17 -45.65 21.08
N MET A 9 -11.33 -45.16 19.86
CA MET A 9 -10.20 -44.89 18.95
C MET A 9 -9.38 -43.70 19.48
N ASP A 10 -8.12 -43.98 19.78
CA ASP A 10 -7.11 -42.99 20.16
C ASP A 10 -6.60 -42.27 18.89
N VAL A 11 -6.98 -41.00 18.74
CA VAL A 11 -6.55 -40.15 17.63
C VAL A 11 -5.31 -39.39 18.07
N SER A 12 -4.14 -39.87 17.63
CA SER A 12 -2.87 -39.16 17.82
C SER A 12 -2.90 -37.78 17.13
N PRO A 13 -2.47 -36.69 17.79
CA PRO A 13 -2.47 -35.37 17.18
C PRO A 13 -1.37 -35.25 16.12
N THR A 14 -1.76 -34.85 14.92
CA THR A 14 -0.88 -34.47 13.80
C THR A 14 0.07 -33.34 14.23
N PRO A 15 1.37 -33.40 13.90
CA PRO A 15 2.31 -32.31 14.20
C PRO A 15 1.87 -31.01 13.51
N CYS A 16 1.68 -29.96 14.30
CA CYS A 16 1.41 -28.62 13.78
C CYS A 16 2.62 -28.17 12.94
N ALA A 17 2.36 -27.67 11.74
CA ALA A 17 3.35 -27.03 10.89
C ALA A 17 4.06 -25.89 11.65
N PRO A 18 5.32 -25.54 11.30
CA PRO A 18 6.04 -24.49 12.00
C PRO A 18 5.25 -23.18 11.93
N GLU A 19 4.88 -22.68 13.10
CA GLU A 19 4.21 -21.39 13.26
C GLU A 19 5.13 -20.31 12.67
N THR A 20 4.64 -19.65 11.63
CA THR A 20 5.21 -18.37 11.20
C THR A 20 5.10 -17.43 12.40
N PRO A 21 6.20 -16.83 12.90
CA PRO A 21 6.13 -16.04 14.12
C PRO A 21 5.13 -14.91 13.94
N LEU A 22 4.07 -14.95 14.76
CA LEU A 22 3.08 -13.89 14.84
C LEU A 22 3.81 -12.57 15.16
N PRO A 23 3.69 -11.53 14.33
CA PRO A 23 4.39 -10.28 14.56
C PRO A 23 3.93 -9.65 15.88
N SER A 24 4.79 -9.73 16.89
CA SER A 24 4.56 -9.20 18.23
C SER A 24 5.10 -7.78 18.32
N GLY A 25 4.23 -6.78 18.44
CA GLY A 25 4.62 -5.38 18.66
C GLY A 25 4.43 -4.47 17.42
N PRO A 26 4.61 -3.15 17.58
CA PRO A 26 4.13 -2.14 16.64
C PRO A 26 4.62 -2.46 15.23
N ARG A 27 3.69 -2.77 14.32
CA ARG A 27 3.87 -3.08 12.89
C ARG A 27 5.36 -3.05 12.50
N ASP A 28 6.03 -4.20 12.57
CA ASP A 28 7.44 -4.30 12.23
C ASP A 28 7.64 -3.87 10.76
N MET A 29 7.96 -2.59 10.56
CA MET A 29 8.10 -2.02 9.24
C MET A 29 9.33 -2.58 8.54
N HIS A 30 10.33 -2.99 9.32
CA HIS A 30 11.49 -3.70 8.81
C HIS A 30 11.08 -5.05 8.20
N TYR A 31 10.13 -5.79 8.79
CA TYR A 31 9.57 -7.00 8.17
C TYR A 31 8.91 -6.71 6.82
N PHE A 32 8.06 -5.68 6.72
CA PHE A 32 7.41 -5.34 5.45
C PHE A 32 8.39 -4.87 4.38
N LEU A 33 9.43 -4.13 4.76
CA LEU A 33 10.47 -3.70 3.84
C LEU A 33 11.32 -4.88 3.36
N SER A 34 11.61 -5.85 4.21
CA SER A 34 12.44 -7.01 3.88
C SER A 34 11.70 -8.14 3.16
N HIS A 35 10.43 -8.39 3.50
CA HIS A 35 9.66 -9.53 2.99
C HIS A 35 8.42 -9.13 2.18
N GLY A 36 7.87 -7.93 2.40
CA GLY A 36 6.66 -7.45 1.71
C GLY A 36 6.90 -6.87 0.31
N LEU A 37 8.17 -6.68 -0.07
CA LEU A 37 8.61 -6.19 -1.37
C LEU A 37 9.63 -7.16 -1.99
N GLU A 38 9.39 -8.46 -1.84
CA GLU A 38 10.28 -9.50 -2.36
C GLU A 38 10.53 -9.32 -3.87
N GLY A 39 11.79 -9.40 -4.28
CA GLY A 39 12.22 -9.16 -5.66
C GLY A 39 12.42 -7.68 -6.04
N VAL A 40 12.05 -6.72 -5.20
CA VAL A 40 12.27 -5.29 -5.47
C VAL A 40 13.62 -4.82 -4.92
N GLY A 41 14.49 -4.35 -5.81
CA GLY A 41 15.80 -3.81 -5.43
C GLY A 41 15.71 -2.51 -4.64
N TYR A 42 16.52 -2.39 -3.58
CA TYR A 42 16.70 -1.14 -2.83
C TYR A 42 17.81 -0.32 -3.46
N GLN A 43 17.49 0.90 -3.88
CA GLN A 43 18.46 1.84 -4.43
C GLN A 43 18.66 3.03 -3.50
N LYS A 44 19.90 3.55 -3.42
CA LYS A 44 20.19 4.73 -2.61
C LYS A 44 19.79 5.98 -3.40
N TYR A 45 19.01 6.87 -2.79
CA TYR A 45 18.76 8.19 -3.37
C TYR A 45 20.06 9.00 -3.39
N ARG A 46 20.47 9.45 -4.59
CA ARG A 46 21.65 10.30 -4.78
C ARG A 46 21.23 11.74 -5.08
N ASP A 47 20.49 11.92 -6.17
CA ASP A 47 20.03 13.20 -6.64
C ASP A 47 18.73 13.06 -7.45
N THR A 48 18.18 14.19 -7.87
CA THR A 48 16.91 14.28 -8.59
C THR A 48 16.98 13.67 -10.00
N ARG A 49 18.15 13.72 -10.65
CA ARG A 49 18.36 13.17 -11.99
C ARG A 49 18.34 11.65 -11.92
N SER A 50 19.17 11.07 -11.05
CA SER A 50 19.23 9.62 -10.81
C SER A 50 17.89 9.06 -10.33
N PHE A 51 17.18 9.78 -9.46
CA PHE A 51 15.81 9.42 -9.07
C PHE A 51 14.88 9.34 -10.27
N THR A 52 14.86 10.37 -11.12
CA THR A 52 13.95 10.42 -12.28
C THR A 52 14.29 9.31 -13.27
N SER A 53 15.57 9.13 -13.61
CA SER A 53 16.00 8.08 -14.54
C SER A 53 15.70 6.67 -14.03
N ALA A 54 15.79 6.44 -12.72
CA ALA A 54 15.45 5.12 -12.16
C ALA A 54 13.94 4.85 -12.19
N ILE A 55 13.11 5.88 -11.98
CA ILE A 55 11.65 5.76 -12.16
C ILE A 55 11.30 5.49 -13.62
N GLU A 56 11.91 6.21 -14.56
CA GLU A 56 11.69 6.02 -16.00
C GLU A 56 12.10 4.61 -16.43
N SER A 57 13.27 4.13 -16.00
CA SER A 57 13.73 2.76 -16.28
C SER A 57 12.77 1.71 -15.72
N GLN A 58 12.30 1.86 -14.48
CA GLN A 58 11.35 0.93 -13.88
C GLN A 58 10.00 0.96 -14.62
N ALA A 59 9.56 2.14 -15.05
CA ALA A 59 8.34 2.28 -15.82
C ALA A 59 8.46 1.63 -17.20
N ASP A 60 9.56 1.87 -17.91
CA ASP A 60 9.83 1.27 -19.22
C ASP A 60 9.86 -0.26 -19.15
N GLU A 61 10.52 -0.82 -18.12
CA GLU A 61 10.51 -2.26 -17.86
C GLU A 61 9.08 -2.79 -17.60
N LEU A 62 8.31 -2.10 -16.76
CA LEU A 62 6.93 -2.45 -16.46
C LEU A 62 6.06 -2.46 -17.74
N PHE A 63 6.23 -1.46 -18.59
CA PHE A 63 5.48 -1.32 -19.85
C PHE A 63 5.96 -2.25 -20.96
N SER A 64 7.18 -2.79 -20.86
CA SER A 64 7.70 -3.80 -21.79
C SER A 64 7.05 -5.19 -21.62
N GLY A 65 6.19 -5.37 -20.62
CA GLY A 65 5.53 -6.64 -20.33
C GLY A 65 6.41 -7.63 -19.56
N ASN A 66 7.56 -7.18 -19.03
CA ASN A 66 8.38 -7.99 -18.14
C ASN A 66 7.69 -8.13 -16.79
N LEU A 67 6.97 -9.23 -16.59
CA LEU A 67 6.24 -9.53 -15.35
C LEU A 67 7.15 -9.68 -14.11
N ASN A 68 8.48 -9.83 -14.31
CA ASN A 68 9.44 -9.85 -13.20
C ASN A 68 9.75 -8.43 -12.69
N SER A 69 9.49 -7.39 -13.49
CA SER A 69 9.69 -6.00 -13.09
C SER A 69 8.45 -5.52 -12.36
N GLY A 70 8.50 -5.51 -11.02
CA GLY A 70 7.39 -5.07 -10.18
C GLY A 70 7.01 -3.60 -10.40
N GLN A 71 5.80 -3.22 -9.97
CA GLN A 71 5.31 -1.83 -10.05
C GLN A 71 5.97 -0.87 -9.04
N TYR A 72 6.96 -1.31 -8.28
CA TYR A 72 7.52 -0.56 -7.16
C TYR A 72 9.00 -0.26 -7.38
N ALA A 73 9.40 0.96 -7.03
CA ALA A 73 10.79 1.37 -6.87
C ALA A 73 11.01 1.82 -5.43
N VAL A 74 12.08 1.34 -4.78
CA VAL A 74 12.35 1.62 -3.36
C VAL A 74 13.65 2.38 -3.21
N PHE A 75 13.59 3.52 -2.55
CA PHE A 75 14.72 4.41 -2.32
C PHE A 75 15.05 4.52 -0.84
N SER A 76 16.31 4.26 -0.47
CA SER A 76 16.84 4.48 0.88
C SER A 76 17.60 5.81 0.97
N LEU A 77 17.87 6.25 2.21
CA LEU A 77 18.57 7.50 2.54
C LEU A 77 17.82 8.76 2.04
N VAL A 78 16.49 8.70 2.06
CA VAL A 78 15.59 9.80 1.73
C VAL A 78 15.24 10.51 3.04
N THR A 79 16.01 11.54 3.39
CA THR A 79 15.68 12.43 4.50
C THR A 79 14.46 13.29 4.17
N GLN A 80 13.82 13.90 5.17
CA GLN A 80 12.68 14.81 4.97
C GLN A 80 12.99 15.96 3.98
N THR A 81 14.22 16.49 4.02
CA THR A 81 14.67 17.55 3.10
C THR A 81 14.76 17.04 1.65
N LYS A 82 15.24 15.80 1.47
CA LYS A 82 15.27 15.15 0.15
C LYS A 82 13.85 14.87 -0.33
N LEU A 83 12.96 14.38 0.53
CA LEU A 83 11.56 14.16 0.20
C LEU A 83 10.89 15.44 -0.31
N ALA A 84 11.09 16.58 0.34
CA ALA A 84 10.55 17.86 -0.11
C ALA A 84 11.05 18.26 -1.51
N THR A 85 12.27 17.85 -1.87
CA THR A 85 12.84 18.07 -3.21
C THR A 85 12.19 17.14 -4.23
N ILE A 86 12.02 15.86 -3.88
CA ILE A 86 11.34 14.86 -4.72
C ILE A 86 9.88 15.25 -4.95
N ASP A 87 9.17 15.74 -3.93
CA ASP A 87 7.77 16.18 -4.03
C ASP A 87 7.56 17.29 -5.07
N ARG A 88 8.52 18.23 -5.20
CA ARG A 88 8.48 19.28 -6.22
C ARG A 88 8.56 18.70 -7.63
N ILE A 89 9.36 17.65 -7.82
CA ILE A 89 9.50 16.95 -9.10
C ILE A 89 8.25 16.13 -9.39
N ARG A 90 7.75 15.39 -8.38
CA ARG A 90 6.51 14.62 -8.51
C ARG A 90 5.36 15.50 -8.99
N ASN A 91 5.15 16.64 -8.34
CA ASN A 91 4.03 17.53 -8.64
C ASN A 91 4.13 18.18 -10.04
N SER A 92 5.34 18.29 -10.60
CA SER A 92 5.57 18.91 -11.90
C SER A 92 5.63 17.91 -13.06
N ARG A 93 6.21 16.72 -12.84
CA ARG A 93 6.55 15.77 -13.93
C ARG A 93 6.02 14.35 -13.73
N LEU A 94 5.76 13.92 -12.49
CA LEU A 94 5.50 12.51 -12.17
C LEU A 94 4.15 12.32 -11.43
N LYS A 95 3.09 12.94 -11.95
CA LYS A 95 1.75 12.96 -11.30
C LYS A 95 1.07 11.58 -11.20
N GLY A 96 1.51 10.61 -12.01
CA GLY A 96 0.98 9.23 -11.98
C GLY A 96 1.51 8.39 -10.82
N LEU A 97 2.59 8.80 -10.15
CA LEU A 97 3.17 7.99 -9.09
C LEU A 97 2.36 8.06 -7.78
N ARG A 98 2.45 7.02 -6.95
CA ARG A 98 1.97 7.05 -5.56
C ARG A 98 3.15 6.85 -4.62
N PHE A 99 3.26 7.72 -3.63
CA PHE A 99 4.37 7.70 -2.68
C PHE A 99 3.93 7.12 -1.33
N LEU A 100 4.78 6.27 -0.76
CA LEU A 100 4.79 5.91 0.64
C LEU A 100 6.17 6.23 1.21
N TYR A 101 6.24 7.21 2.09
CA TYR A 101 7.44 7.58 2.82
C TYR A 101 7.36 7.07 4.26
N LEU A 102 8.44 6.45 4.72
CA LEU A 102 8.65 5.99 6.08
C LEU A 102 9.85 6.75 6.66
N GLN A 103 9.59 7.56 7.68
CA GLN A 103 10.53 8.55 8.18
C GLN A 103 11.68 7.90 8.96
N ASP A 104 11.37 6.94 9.84
CA ASP A 104 12.36 6.31 10.70
C ASP A 104 13.36 5.46 9.90
N GLU A 105 12.92 4.89 8.79
CA GLU A 105 13.72 4.10 7.86
C GLU A 105 14.34 4.93 6.72
N GLU A 106 14.08 6.25 6.69
CA GLU A 106 14.45 7.15 5.58
C GLU A 106 14.17 6.54 4.20
N THR A 107 13.01 5.87 4.08
CA THR A 107 12.69 5.04 2.93
C THR A 107 11.49 5.59 2.18
N LEU A 108 11.65 5.77 0.86
CA LEU A 108 10.59 6.14 -0.05
C LEU A 108 10.27 4.97 -0.98
N ILE A 109 9.05 4.47 -0.87
CA ILE A 109 8.47 3.50 -1.79
C ILE A 109 7.65 4.28 -2.81
N VAL A 110 7.95 4.06 -4.08
CA VAL A 110 7.27 4.67 -5.21
C VAL A 110 6.53 3.59 -5.98
N LYS A 111 5.21 3.72 -6.06
CA LYS A 111 4.36 2.89 -6.91
C LYS A 111 4.18 3.56 -8.26
N ILE A 112 4.45 2.82 -9.31
CA ILE A 112 4.25 3.22 -10.71
C ILE A 112 2.91 2.65 -11.15
N THR A 113 1.95 3.53 -11.42
CA THR A 113 0.63 3.09 -11.87
C THR A 113 0.64 2.84 -13.38
N PRO A 114 0.27 1.63 -13.85
CA PRO A 114 0.33 1.24 -15.24
C PRO A 114 -0.85 1.82 -16.03
N GLY A 115 -0.76 3.12 -16.32
CA GLY A 115 -1.71 3.81 -17.19
C GLY A 115 -3.13 3.94 -16.64
N PRO A 116 -4.09 4.37 -17.50
CA PRO A 116 -5.42 4.80 -17.07
C PRO A 116 -6.30 3.67 -16.55
N VAL A 117 -6.06 2.41 -16.95
CA VAL A 117 -6.88 1.26 -16.51
C VAL A 117 -6.82 1.08 -15.00
N HIS A 118 -5.64 1.29 -14.40
CA HIS A 118 -5.44 1.22 -12.95
C HIS A 118 -6.23 2.30 -12.21
N GLU A 119 -6.23 3.53 -12.73
CA GLU A 119 -7.01 4.63 -12.17
C GLU A 119 -8.51 4.37 -12.29
N VAL A 120 -8.98 3.91 -13.44
CA VAL A 120 -10.40 3.55 -13.67
C VAL A 120 -10.83 2.45 -12.69
N ALA A 121 -10.03 1.40 -12.51
CA ALA A 121 -10.38 0.30 -11.61
C ALA A 121 -10.57 0.79 -10.16
N SER A 122 -9.65 1.59 -9.64
CA SER A 122 -9.75 2.13 -8.27
C SER A 122 -10.92 3.11 -8.11
N GLN A 123 -11.20 3.94 -9.12
CA GLN A 123 -12.30 4.91 -9.10
C GLN A 123 -13.67 4.24 -9.22
N GLU A 124 -13.83 3.28 -10.14
CA GLU A 124 -15.09 2.53 -10.31
C GLU A 124 -15.42 1.75 -9.04
N PHE A 125 -14.41 1.11 -8.42
CA PHE A 125 -14.65 0.40 -7.18
C PHE A 125 -15.05 1.35 -6.04
N ALA A 126 -14.41 2.52 -5.92
CA ALA A 126 -14.81 3.55 -4.98
C ALA A 126 -16.23 4.07 -5.23
N TYR A 127 -16.61 4.23 -6.50
CA TYR A 127 -17.95 4.63 -6.90
C TYR A 127 -19.01 3.59 -6.48
N LEU A 128 -18.75 2.30 -6.69
CA LEU A 128 -19.65 1.24 -6.24
C LEU A 128 -19.86 1.25 -4.71
N ILE A 129 -18.80 1.50 -3.95
CA ILE A 129 -18.87 1.63 -2.49
C ILE A 129 -19.71 2.86 -2.12
N LYS A 130 -19.48 4.00 -2.77
CA LYS A 130 -20.27 5.22 -2.56
C LYS A 130 -21.75 5.02 -2.89
N LYS A 131 -22.06 4.34 -3.99
CA LYS A 131 -23.43 4.01 -4.40
C LYS A 131 -24.13 3.13 -3.37
N LYS A 132 -23.42 2.16 -2.77
CA LYS A 132 -23.96 1.34 -1.68
C LYS A 132 -24.18 2.17 -0.41
N ALA A 133 -23.24 3.02 -0.03
CA ALA A 133 -23.38 3.91 1.12
C ALA A 133 -24.55 4.89 0.95
N ALA A 134 -24.78 5.42 -0.26
CA ALA A 134 -25.92 6.28 -0.55
C ALA A 134 -27.26 5.58 -0.34
N ARG A 135 -27.39 4.31 -0.76
CA ARG A 135 -28.57 3.48 -0.49
C ARG A 135 -28.82 3.22 1.00
N MET A 136 -27.80 3.40 1.84
CA MET A 136 -27.91 3.33 3.31
C MET A 136 -28.16 4.70 3.96
N GLY A 137 -28.38 5.76 3.18
CA GLY A 137 -28.55 7.13 3.69
C GLY A 137 -27.24 7.81 4.13
N LEU A 138 -26.07 7.25 3.76
CA LEU A 138 -24.75 7.73 4.17
C LEU A 138 -24.02 8.51 3.06
N GLU A 139 -24.75 9.05 2.09
CA GLU A 139 -24.15 9.72 0.93
C GLU A 139 -23.28 10.91 1.33
N SER A 140 -23.82 11.83 2.13
CA SER A 140 -23.11 13.00 2.65
C SER A 140 -22.11 12.68 3.75
N ALA A 141 -22.26 11.52 4.41
CA ALA A 141 -21.40 11.11 5.53
C ALA A 141 -20.06 10.52 5.07
N LEU A 142 -19.92 10.09 3.81
CA LEU A 142 -18.70 9.45 3.29
C LEU A 142 -18.08 10.29 2.17
N GLY A 143 -16.89 10.85 2.37
CA GLY A 143 -16.17 11.59 1.34
C GLY A 143 -15.33 10.69 0.46
N LEU A 144 -15.31 10.97 -0.84
CA LEU A 144 -14.30 10.45 -1.76
C LEU A 144 -13.05 11.34 -1.70
N MET A 145 -11.91 10.78 -1.29
CA MET A 145 -10.63 11.50 -1.16
C MET A 145 -9.72 11.31 -2.38
N GLY A 146 -10.00 10.31 -3.23
CA GLY A 146 -9.14 9.94 -4.34
C GLY A 146 -7.71 9.61 -3.88
N ALA A 147 -6.72 10.00 -4.68
CA ALA A 147 -5.30 9.82 -4.39
C ALA A 147 -4.72 10.93 -3.47
N THR A 148 -5.46 11.39 -2.47
CA THR A 148 -4.97 12.40 -1.53
C THR A 148 -3.84 11.81 -0.67
N THR A 149 -2.78 12.60 -0.46
CA THR A 149 -1.68 12.25 0.43
C THR A 149 -2.02 12.60 1.89
N TYR A 150 -1.79 11.66 2.80
CA TYR A 150 -1.96 11.84 4.24
C TYR A 150 -0.62 11.74 4.97
N GLN A 151 -0.41 12.63 5.92
CA GLN A 151 0.76 12.68 6.79
C GLN A 151 0.40 12.15 8.17
N GLY A 152 1.16 11.17 8.64
CA GLY A 152 1.16 10.65 10.00
C GLY A 152 2.41 11.10 10.76
N ILE A 153 2.60 10.55 11.96
CA ILE A 153 3.73 10.91 12.84
C ILE A 153 5.07 10.49 12.23
N GLY A 154 5.15 9.30 11.63
CA GLY A 154 6.38 8.76 11.03
C GLY A 154 6.22 8.29 9.58
N SER A 155 5.12 8.64 8.93
CA SER A 155 4.88 8.21 7.55
C SER A 155 4.04 9.19 6.74
N GLN A 156 4.24 9.18 5.44
CA GLN A 156 3.41 9.90 4.47
C GLN A 156 2.94 8.89 3.44
N LYS A 157 1.63 8.82 3.17
CA LYS A 157 1.10 7.85 2.20
C LYS A 157 0.10 8.49 1.25
N GLN A 158 0.24 8.13 -0.01
CA GLN A 158 -0.75 8.35 -1.05
C GLN A 158 -1.35 7.00 -1.44
N ALA A 159 -2.67 6.89 -1.38
CA ALA A 159 -3.41 5.73 -1.86
C ALA A 159 -3.73 5.88 -3.36
N ASP A 160 -4.15 4.80 -4.02
CA ASP A 160 -4.80 4.92 -5.33
C ASP A 160 -6.15 5.63 -5.19
N CYS A 161 -6.96 5.20 -4.22
CA CYS A 161 -8.20 5.86 -3.85
C CYS A 161 -8.49 5.68 -2.35
N ALA A 162 -9.14 6.65 -1.73
CA ALA A 162 -9.52 6.56 -0.32
C ALA A 162 -10.89 7.17 -0.05
N LEU A 163 -11.55 6.66 0.99
CA LEU A 163 -12.83 7.17 1.49
C LEU A 163 -12.75 7.49 2.97
N LYS A 164 -13.27 8.67 3.32
CA LYS A 164 -13.23 9.20 4.69
C LYS A 164 -14.63 9.50 5.23
N PRO A 165 -15.02 8.96 6.38
CA PRO A 165 -16.29 9.31 7.00
C PRO A 165 -16.20 10.71 7.62
N TRP A 166 -16.93 11.69 7.09
CA TRP A 166 -16.83 13.11 7.48
C TRP A 166 -17.27 13.40 8.91
N LEU A 167 -18.30 12.69 9.40
CA LEU A 167 -18.86 12.93 10.73
C LEU A 167 -17.88 12.55 11.86
N PRO A 168 -17.34 11.31 11.93
CA PRO A 168 -16.36 10.96 12.95
C PRO A 168 -14.94 11.46 12.62
N ARG A 169 -14.67 11.94 11.40
CA ARG A 169 -13.35 12.44 10.96
C ARG A 169 -13.47 13.80 10.25
N PRO A 170 -13.82 14.87 10.99
CA PRO A 170 -14.15 16.16 10.41
C PRO A 170 -12.93 16.93 9.89
N ARG A 171 -11.71 16.62 10.37
CA ARG A 171 -10.53 17.40 9.98
C ARG A 171 -10.05 16.96 8.61
N LYS A 172 -9.55 17.90 7.82
CA LYS A 172 -9.00 17.62 6.48
C LYS A 172 -7.86 16.59 6.54
N THR A 173 -7.02 16.70 7.57
CA THR A 173 -5.85 15.85 7.81
C THR A 173 -6.18 14.51 8.48
N ASP A 174 -7.43 14.27 8.91
CA ASP A 174 -7.80 12.98 9.49
C ASP A 174 -7.66 11.88 8.43
N TRP A 175 -7.00 10.79 8.81
CA TRP A 175 -6.79 9.64 7.93
C TRP A 175 -8.13 9.06 7.44
N PRO A 176 -8.19 8.58 6.18
CA PRO A 176 -9.34 7.85 5.68
C PRO A 176 -9.53 6.56 6.48
N THR A 177 -10.75 6.01 6.44
CA THR A 177 -11.03 4.70 7.06
C THR A 177 -10.92 3.56 6.07
N LEU A 178 -11.20 3.85 4.80
CA LEU A 178 -11.08 2.89 3.72
C LEU A 178 -10.06 3.40 2.70
N VAL A 179 -9.12 2.53 2.36
CA VAL A 179 -8.12 2.73 1.32
C VAL A 179 -8.29 1.61 0.29
N ILE A 180 -8.28 1.98 -0.98
CA ILE A 180 -8.33 1.08 -2.14
C ILE A 180 -6.96 1.16 -2.80
N GLU A 181 -6.35 0.00 -3.01
CA GLU A 181 -5.11 -0.16 -3.74
C GLU A 181 -5.33 -1.22 -4.82
N CYS A 182 -4.99 -0.90 -6.06
CA CYS A 182 -5.02 -1.83 -7.18
C CYS A 182 -3.60 -2.37 -7.42
N GLY A 183 -3.50 -3.70 -7.55
CA GLY A 183 -2.28 -4.38 -7.96
C GLY A 183 -2.19 -4.55 -9.47
N LEU A 184 -1.05 -5.08 -9.92
CA LEU A 184 -0.88 -5.69 -11.23
C LEU A 184 -0.97 -7.21 -11.10
#